data_AF-F1C8R3-F1
#
_entry.id   AF-F1C8R3-F1
#
_cell.length_a   1.000
_cell.length_b   1.000
_cell.length_c   1.000
_cell.angle_alpha   90.00
_cell.angle_beta   90.00
_cell.angle_gamma   90.00
#
_symmetry.space_group_name_H-M   'P 1'
#
loop_
_entity.id
_entity.type
_entity.pdbx_description
1 polymer ?
#
loop_
_entity_poly.entity_id
_entity_poly.type
_entity_poly.pdbx_seq_one_letter_code
_entity_poly.pdbx_strand_id
1 'polypeptide(L)'
;MASISCDSSSREDGNELVNKGCNLSFNTVKYLSEVGVKELPRSYVLPEANRPNANSTVSTPLQYDLPVIDISGLEGPDRFEVVSAIGRACQEIGFFQVINHGVEESLISELMRVAREFFELPMEERNKFVSEDMMKAVRYGTSFNYLKDQVYCWRDFLKHYCHPLDKMLPLWPSNPSDYR
;
A
#
# COMPACT_ATOMS: atom_id res chain seq x y z
N MET A 1 27.67 11.93 46.19
CA MET A 1 28.81 11.11 46.64
C MET A 1 28.27 10.08 47.62
N ALA A 2 28.02 8.86 47.16
CA ALA A 2 27.77 7.73 48.04
C ALA A 2 28.46 6.53 47.40
N SER A 3 29.32 5.92 48.21
CA SER A 3 30.30 4.90 47.85
C SER A 3 29.71 3.49 48.01
N ILE A 4 30.34 2.57 47.29
CA ILE A 4 30.02 1.15 47.06
C ILE A 4 30.39 0.24 48.26
N SER A 5 29.67 -0.87 48.44
CA SER A 5 30.20 -2.22 48.75
C SER A 5 29.03 -3.22 48.85
N CYS A 6 28.76 -4.00 47.80
CA CYS A 6 29.18 -5.40 47.58
C CYS A 6 28.48 -6.43 48.50
N ASP A 7 27.67 -7.31 47.90
CA ASP A 7 27.91 -8.74 48.06
C ASP A 7 27.43 -9.54 46.83
N SER A 8 28.19 -10.56 46.48
CA SER A 8 28.10 -11.37 45.26
C SER A 8 28.09 -12.85 45.65
N SER A 9 27.07 -13.59 45.20
CA SER A 9 27.06 -15.07 45.16
C SER A 9 25.85 -15.54 44.33
N SER A 10 25.92 -15.45 43.00
CA SER A 10 26.22 -16.57 42.08
C SER A 10 25.21 -17.73 42.09
N ARG A 11 24.45 -17.84 40.99
CA ARG A 11 24.21 -19.08 40.26
C ARG A 11 23.91 -18.72 38.80
N GLU A 12 24.63 -19.39 37.92
CA GLU A 12 24.67 -19.24 36.48
C GLU A 12 23.29 -19.53 35.88
N ASP A 13 22.83 -18.66 34.99
CA ASP A 13 22.00 -19.05 33.86
C ASP A 13 22.45 -18.21 32.66
N GLY A 14 23.03 -18.90 31.69
CA GLY A 14 23.47 -18.31 30.44
C GLY A 14 22.27 -17.83 29.63
N ASN A 15 22.30 -16.57 29.21
CA ASN A 15 22.21 -16.18 27.81
C ASN A 15 22.45 -14.68 27.70
N GLU A 16 23.63 -14.29 27.23
CA GLU A 16 24.01 -12.90 27.05
C GLU A 16 23.29 -12.33 25.80
N LEU A 17 22.22 -11.59 26.08
CA LEU A 17 21.84 -10.32 25.46
C LEU A 17 21.82 -10.25 23.93
N VAL A 18 20.69 -10.73 23.40
CA VAL A 18 19.76 -9.97 22.54
C VAL A 18 20.42 -9.06 21.49
N ASN A 19 20.58 -9.64 20.31
CA ASN A 19 20.76 -8.91 19.06
C ASN A 19 19.67 -7.84 18.92
N LYS A 20 20.06 -6.56 18.97
CA LYS A 20 19.23 -5.41 18.58
C LYS A 20 19.08 -5.40 17.06
N GLY A 21 18.14 -6.18 16.57
CA GLY A 21 17.54 -6.04 15.25
C GLY A 21 16.07 -6.33 15.39
N CYS A 22 15.19 -5.46 14.87
CA CYS A 22 13.75 -5.69 14.83
C CYS A 22 13.48 -7.00 14.06
N ASN A 23 13.46 -8.12 14.77
CA ASN A 23 13.11 -9.44 14.25
C ASN A 23 11.63 -9.71 14.53
N LEU A 24 10.79 -8.70 14.27
CA LEU A 24 9.41 -8.97 13.91
C LEU A 24 9.48 -9.46 12.47
N SER A 25 9.26 -10.75 12.25
CA SER A 25 9.08 -11.30 10.91
C SER A 25 8.06 -10.42 10.19
N PHE A 26 8.51 -9.61 9.23
CA PHE A 26 7.65 -8.77 8.42
C PHE A 26 6.88 -9.69 7.47
N ASN A 27 5.82 -10.30 8.01
CA ASN A 27 4.99 -11.24 7.28
C ASN A 27 3.99 -10.43 6.46
N THR A 28 4.29 -10.33 5.17
CA THR A 28 3.44 -9.67 4.18
C THR A 28 2.11 -10.41 4.04
N VAL A 29 1.08 -9.72 3.58
CA VAL A 29 -0.22 -10.35 3.29
C VAL A 29 -0.08 -11.41 2.21
N LYS A 30 0.77 -11.18 1.20
CA LYS A 30 1.12 -12.19 0.19
C LYS A 30 1.70 -13.45 0.84
N TYR A 31 2.67 -13.32 1.75
CA TYR A 31 3.21 -14.47 2.46
C TYR A 31 2.14 -15.22 3.26
N LEU A 32 1.29 -14.50 4.01
CA LEU A 32 0.18 -15.11 4.76
C LEU A 32 -0.79 -15.87 3.84
N SER A 33 -1.04 -15.34 2.64
CA SER A 33 -1.86 -16.00 1.62
C SER A 33 -1.19 -17.25 1.05
N GLU A 34 0.12 -17.22 0.80
CA GLU A 34 0.88 -18.33 0.22
C GLU A 34 1.03 -19.51 1.18
N VAL A 35 1.22 -19.25 2.47
CA VAL A 35 1.26 -20.30 3.50
C VAL A 35 -0.12 -20.88 3.83
N GLY A 36 -1.19 -20.32 3.25
CA GLY A 36 -2.54 -20.84 3.39
C GLY A 36 -3.10 -20.75 4.82
N VAL A 37 -2.99 -19.57 5.45
CA VAL A 37 -3.58 -19.37 6.78
C VAL A 37 -5.07 -19.70 6.78
N LYS A 38 -5.52 -20.51 7.74
CA LYS A 38 -6.92 -20.96 7.86
C LYS A 38 -7.82 -19.92 8.53
N GLU A 39 -7.24 -19.06 9.35
CA GLU A 39 -7.93 -18.01 10.07
C GLU A 39 -7.20 -16.69 9.88
N LEU A 40 -7.95 -15.59 9.75
CA LEU A 40 -7.39 -14.26 9.62
C LEU A 40 -6.77 -13.84 10.96
N PRO A 41 -5.53 -13.35 11.02
CA PRO A 41 -4.97 -12.83 12.26
C PRO A 41 -5.85 -11.70 12.79
N ARG A 42 -6.00 -11.62 14.12
CA ARG A 42 -6.88 -10.63 14.78
C ARG A 42 -6.60 -9.19 14.38
N SER A 43 -5.35 -8.87 14.05
CA SER A 43 -4.94 -7.55 13.57
C SER A 43 -5.61 -7.14 12.25
N TYR A 44 -6.13 -8.06 11.44
CA TYR A 44 -6.84 -7.78 10.18
C TYR A 44 -8.37 -7.84 10.32
N VAL A 45 -8.89 -8.22 11.49
CA VAL A 45 -10.32 -8.37 11.73
C VAL A 45 -10.91 -7.05 12.19
N LEU A 46 -11.82 -6.48 11.40
CA LEU A 46 -12.55 -5.27 11.80
C LEU A 46 -13.37 -5.51 13.09
N PRO A 47 -13.42 -4.54 14.02
CA PRO A 47 -14.35 -4.54 15.14
C PRO A 47 -15.79 -4.72 14.67
N GLU A 48 -16.62 -5.42 15.45
CA GLU A 48 -18.00 -5.74 15.06
C GLU A 48 -18.82 -4.50 14.67
N ALA A 49 -18.66 -3.40 15.40
CA ALA A 49 -19.32 -2.13 15.12
C ALA A 49 -18.95 -1.51 13.76
N ASN A 50 -17.81 -1.90 13.18
CA ASN A 50 -17.30 -1.37 11.92
C ASN A 50 -17.44 -2.37 10.76
N ARG A 51 -17.95 -3.59 11.02
CA ARG A 51 -18.17 -4.57 9.96
C ARG A 51 -19.39 -4.17 9.13
N PRO A 52 -19.36 -4.34 7.80
CA PRO A 52 -20.55 -4.16 6.98
C PRO A 52 -21.72 -4.98 7.53
N ASN A 53 -22.83 -4.32 7.82
CA ASN A 53 -23.99 -5.00 8.40
C ASN A 53 -24.70 -5.81 7.31
N ALA A 54 -24.58 -7.14 7.36
CA ALA A 54 -25.21 -8.04 6.39
C ALA A 54 -26.75 -7.91 6.36
N ASN A 55 -27.35 -7.37 7.44
CA ASN A 55 -28.78 -7.16 7.58
C ASN A 55 -29.23 -5.72 7.27
N SER A 56 -28.31 -4.81 6.92
CA SER A 56 -28.71 -3.51 6.40
C SER A 56 -29.25 -3.71 4.99
N THR A 57 -30.58 -3.74 4.88
CA THR A 57 -31.33 -3.65 3.63
C THR A 57 -31.13 -2.27 2.98
N VAL A 58 -29.90 -1.95 2.59
CA VAL A 58 -29.68 -1.11 1.41
C VAL A 58 -29.89 -2.05 0.23
N SER A 59 -31.14 -2.50 0.06
CA SER A 59 -31.61 -3.43 -0.96
C SER A 59 -31.92 -2.74 -2.29
N THR A 60 -31.40 -1.54 -2.47
CA THR A 60 -31.11 -1.00 -3.79
C THR A 60 -29.60 -1.02 -3.90
N PRO A 61 -28.98 -1.55 -4.97
CA PRO A 61 -27.70 -1.01 -5.36
C PRO A 61 -27.94 0.49 -5.36
N LEU A 62 -27.25 1.25 -4.50
CA LEU A 62 -27.06 2.64 -4.81
C LEU A 62 -26.23 2.58 -6.09
N GLN A 63 -26.94 2.47 -7.22
CA GLN A 63 -26.40 2.58 -8.55
C GLN A 63 -26.06 4.05 -8.67
N TYR A 64 -25.04 4.48 -7.93
CA TYR A 64 -24.29 5.65 -8.26
C TYR A 64 -23.60 5.27 -9.56
N ASP A 65 -24.27 5.55 -10.68
CA ASP A 65 -23.62 5.56 -11.98
C ASP A 65 -22.52 6.63 -11.86
N LEU A 66 -21.32 6.18 -11.50
CA LEU A 66 -20.15 7.04 -11.42
C LEU A 66 -20.00 7.73 -12.78
N PRO A 67 -19.93 9.07 -12.83
CA PRO A 67 -19.84 9.79 -14.08
C PRO A 67 -18.67 9.23 -14.90
N VAL A 68 -18.96 8.81 -16.13
CA VAL A 68 -17.95 8.44 -17.12
C VAL A 68 -17.78 9.64 -18.04
N ILE A 69 -16.59 10.22 -18.03
CA ILE A 69 -16.29 11.45 -18.76
C ILE A 69 -15.36 11.11 -19.92
N ASP A 70 -15.82 11.37 -21.13
CA ASP A 70 -14.97 11.35 -22.32
C ASP A 70 -14.11 12.61 -22.37
N ILE A 71 -12.79 12.43 -22.27
CA ILE A 71 -11.85 13.56 -22.25
C ILE A 71 -11.19 13.83 -23.60
N SER A 72 -11.60 13.16 -24.68
CA SER A 72 -11.09 13.44 -26.02
C SER A 72 -11.41 14.86 -26.50
N GLY A 73 -12.46 15.48 -25.95
CA GLY A 73 -12.89 16.85 -26.27
C GLY A 73 -12.08 17.96 -25.59
N LEU A 74 -11.10 17.64 -24.72
CA LEU A 74 -10.35 18.65 -23.97
C LEU A 74 -9.55 19.63 -24.84
N GLU A 75 -9.04 19.17 -25.97
CA GLU A 75 -8.25 19.97 -26.92
C GLU A 75 -9.10 20.52 -28.09
N GLY A 76 -10.42 20.42 -28.00
CA GLY A 76 -11.36 20.72 -29.07
C GLY A 76 -12.43 21.77 -28.72
N PRO A 77 -13.45 21.93 -29.59
CA PRO A 77 -14.57 22.85 -29.35
C PRO A 77 -15.39 22.46 -28.11
N ASP A 78 -15.43 21.17 -27.76
CA ASP A 78 -16.19 20.62 -26.63
C ASP A 78 -15.49 20.79 -25.26
N ARG A 79 -14.36 21.52 -25.23
CA ARG A 79 -13.55 21.69 -24.01
C ARG A 79 -14.36 22.23 -22.85
N PHE A 80 -15.29 23.16 -23.11
CA PHE A 80 -16.10 23.78 -22.06
C PHE A 80 -17.02 22.75 -21.40
N GLU A 81 -17.66 21.90 -22.20
CA GLU A 81 -18.57 20.84 -21.78
C GLU A 81 -17.83 19.79 -20.96
N VAL A 82 -16.65 19.35 -21.41
CA VAL A 82 -15.82 18.37 -20.68
C VAL A 82 -15.36 18.94 -19.35
N VAL A 83 -14.85 20.18 -19.31
CA VAL A 83 -14.42 20.83 -18.06
C VAL A 83 -15.62 21.02 -17.10
N SER A 84 -16.79 21.38 -17.63
CA SER A 84 -18.02 21.50 -16.83
C SER A 84 -18.44 20.15 -16.23
N ALA A 85 -18.36 19.07 -17.00
CA ALA A 85 -18.65 17.72 -16.52
C ALA A 85 -17.70 17.28 -15.41
N ILE A 86 -16.39 17.53 -15.55
CA ILE A 86 -15.39 17.25 -14.51
C ILE A 86 -15.71 18.05 -13.25
N GLY A 87 -15.97 19.36 -13.39
CA GLY A 87 -16.31 20.23 -12.27
C GLY A 87 -17.53 19.76 -11.50
N ARG A 88 -18.59 19.34 -12.22
CA ARG A 88 -19.81 18.79 -11.63
C ARG A 88 -19.57 17.49 -10.88
N ALA A 89 -18.84 16.55 -11.49
CA ALA A 89 -18.51 15.28 -10.86
C ALA A 89 -17.69 15.46 -9.58
N CYS A 90 -16.73 16.40 -9.58
CA CYS A 90 -15.97 16.77 -8.38
C CYS A 90 -16.85 17.36 -7.26
N GLN A 91 -17.82 18.21 -7.60
CA GLN A 91 -18.68 18.90 -6.62
C GLN A 91 -19.76 18.00 -6.04
N GLU A 92 -20.40 17.16 -6.87
CA GLU A 92 -21.57 16.38 -6.48
C GLU A 92 -21.19 15.03 -5.87
N ILE A 93 -20.10 14.41 -6.35
CA ILE A 93 -19.73 13.03 -5.99
C ILE A 93 -18.31 12.96 -5.42
N GLY A 94 -17.38 13.75 -5.99
CA GLY A 94 -15.95 13.69 -5.65
C GLY A 94 -15.20 12.56 -6.36
N PHE A 95 -15.86 11.80 -7.26
CA PHE A 95 -15.28 10.71 -8.05
C PHE A 95 -15.92 10.63 -9.44
N PHE A 96 -15.13 10.20 -10.43
CA PHE A 96 -15.55 9.92 -11.80
C PHE A 96 -14.55 8.98 -12.49
N GLN A 97 -14.96 8.40 -13.62
CA GLN A 97 -14.11 7.64 -14.52
C GLN A 97 -13.81 8.49 -15.76
N VAL A 98 -12.63 8.30 -16.36
CA VAL A 98 -12.27 8.94 -17.64
C VAL A 98 -12.09 7.88 -18.72
N ILE A 99 -12.53 8.19 -19.94
CA ILE A 99 -12.28 7.39 -21.14
C ILE A 99 -11.63 8.26 -22.22
N ASN A 100 -11.02 7.62 -23.22
CA ASN A 100 -10.27 8.30 -24.29
C ASN A 100 -9.18 9.25 -23.75
N HIS A 101 -8.50 8.84 -22.68
CA HIS A 101 -7.48 9.64 -21.99
C HIS A 101 -6.13 9.70 -22.71
N GLY A 102 -6.01 9.09 -23.90
CA GLY A 102 -4.80 9.13 -24.73
C GLY A 102 -3.62 8.30 -24.22
N VAL A 103 -3.79 7.54 -23.14
CA VAL A 103 -2.77 6.59 -22.66
C VAL A 103 -3.00 5.27 -23.38
N GLU A 104 -1.96 4.76 -24.02
CA GLU A 104 -2.03 3.52 -24.78
C GLU A 104 -2.38 2.32 -23.89
N GLU A 105 -3.29 1.45 -24.37
CA GLU A 105 -3.68 0.25 -23.64
C GLU A 105 -2.51 -0.73 -23.42
N SER A 106 -1.55 -0.77 -24.35
CA SER A 106 -0.36 -1.61 -24.21
C SER A 106 0.52 -1.16 -23.03
N LEU A 107 0.66 0.15 -22.83
CA LEU A 107 1.41 0.73 -21.70
C LEU A 107 0.74 0.40 -20.36
N ILE A 108 -0.59 0.45 -20.29
CA ILE A 108 -1.35 0.05 -19.09
C ILE A 108 -1.15 -1.44 -18.82
N SER A 109 -1.24 -2.27 -19.86
CA SER A 109 -1.04 -3.72 -19.75
C SER A 109 0.37 -4.06 -19.26
N GLU A 110 1.36 -3.34 -19.77
CA GLU A 110 2.76 -3.48 -19.40
C GLU A 110 3.02 -3.06 -17.95
N LEU A 111 2.50 -1.89 -17.54
CA LEU A 111 2.55 -1.44 -16.15
C LEU A 111 1.98 -2.50 -15.21
N MET A 112 0.84 -3.09 -15.56
CA MET A 112 0.21 -4.13 -14.74
C MET A 112 1.02 -5.43 -14.72
N ARG A 113 1.71 -5.79 -15.83
CA ARG A 113 2.60 -6.96 -15.89
C ARG A 113 3.82 -6.76 -14.97
N VAL A 114 4.55 -5.66 -15.15
CA VAL A 114 5.74 -5.31 -14.39
C VAL A 114 5.44 -5.17 -12.89
N ALA A 115 4.30 -4.59 -12.53
CA ALA A 115 3.85 -4.53 -11.15
C ALA A 115 3.64 -5.93 -10.56
N ARG A 116 2.96 -6.84 -11.27
CA ARG A 116 2.79 -8.24 -10.81
C ARG A 116 4.13 -8.93 -10.62
N GLU A 117 5.04 -8.80 -11.58
CA GLU A 117 6.37 -9.39 -11.50
C GLU A 117 7.15 -8.91 -10.28
N PHE A 118 7.12 -7.61 -9.97
CA PHE A 118 7.72 -7.09 -8.74
C PHE A 118 7.14 -7.77 -7.49
N PHE A 119 5.82 -7.91 -7.38
CA PHE A 119 5.19 -8.53 -6.21
C PHE A 119 5.43 -10.04 -6.14
N GLU A 120 5.72 -10.70 -7.27
CA GLU A 120 6.10 -12.12 -7.38
C GLU A 120 7.57 -12.40 -7.08
N LEU A 121 8.43 -11.38 -7.01
CA LEU A 121 9.82 -11.54 -6.62
C LEU A 121 9.98 -12.23 -5.24
N PRO A 122 11.14 -12.87 -4.99
CA PRO A 122 11.48 -13.37 -3.66
C PRO A 122 11.29 -12.29 -2.58
N MET A 123 10.94 -12.72 -1.37
CA MET A 123 10.68 -11.78 -0.27
C MET A 123 11.91 -10.90 0.02
N GLU A 124 13.11 -11.45 -0.13
CA GLU A 124 14.40 -10.80 0.08
C GLU A 124 14.59 -9.60 -0.87
N GLU A 125 14.14 -9.73 -2.12
CA GLU A 125 14.21 -8.65 -3.11
C GLU A 125 13.25 -7.51 -2.77
N ARG A 126 12.02 -7.84 -2.38
CA ARG A 126 11.01 -6.85 -1.97
C ARG A 126 11.37 -6.17 -0.65
N ASN A 127 11.96 -6.92 0.28
CA ASN A 127 12.32 -6.44 1.62
C ASN A 127 13.41 -5.36 1.62
N LYS A 128 14.20 -5.23 0.54
CA LYS A 128 15.15 -4.12 0.35
C LYS A 128 14.48 -2.74 0.46
N PHE A 129 13.18 -2.67 0.17
CA PHE A 129 12.40 -1.45 0.20
C PHE A 129 11.58 -1.27 1.48
N VAL A 130 11.62 -2.20 2.43
CA VAL A 130 10.93 -2.03 3.72
C VAL A 130 11.57 -0.89 4.51
N SER A 131 10.73 -0.05 5.11
CA SER A 131 11.19 1.03 5.98
C SER A 131 10.08 1.52 6.88
N GLU A 132 10.43 1.89 8.11
CA GLU A 132 9.52 2.56 9.05
C GLU A 132 9.32 4.04 8.69
N ASP A 133 10.27 4.64 7.98
CA ASP A 133 10.18 6.02 7.50
C ASP A 133 9.12 6.13 6.39
N MET A 134 8.01 6.81 6.72
CA MET A 134 6.88 7.03 5.80
C MET A 134 7.22 8.03 4.68
N MET A 135 8.27 8.83 4.87
CA MET A 135 8.75 9.83 3.92
C MET A 135 9.83 9.30 3.00
N LYS A 136 10.33 8.07 3.23
CA LYS A 136 11.30 7.43 2.35
C LYS A 136 10.77 7.41 0.91
N ALA A 137 11.65 7.79 -0.02
CA ALA A 137 11.28 8.01 -1.42
C ALA A 137 10.70 6.75 -2.08
N VAL A 138 11.20 5.57 -1.69
CA VAL A 138 10.67 4.26 -2.10
C VAL A 138 10.46 3.42 -0.84
N ARG A 139 9.27 2.84 -0.71
CA ARG A 139 8.87 2.07 0.45
C ARG A 139 7.95 0.91 0.06
N TYR A 140 8.34 -0.29 0.45
CA TYR A 140 7.50 -1.48 0.47
C TYR A 140 6.94 -1.68 1.88
N GLY A 141 5.69 -2.12 1.96
CA GLY A 141 5.00 -2.24 3.22
C GLY A 141 3.73 -3.08 3.14
N THR A 142 3.15 -3.35 4.31
CA THR A 142 1.82 -3.96 4.46
C THR A 142 0.94 -3.01 5.29
N SER A 143 -0.37 -3.04 5.05
CA SER A 143 -1.34 -2.06 5.57
C SER A 143 -1.09 -0.62 5.06
N PHE A 144 -1.57 0.41 5.77
CA PHE A 144 -1.26 1.83 5.51
C PHE A 144 -0.17 2.32 6.45
N ASN A 145 -0.36 2.10 7.75
CA ASN A 145 0.59 2.43 8.80
C ASN A 145 0.50 1.39 9.92
N TYR A 146 1.14 0.23 9.75
CA TYR A 146 1.08 -0.86 10.73
C TYR A 146 1.47 -0.43 12.17
N LEU A 147 2.19 0.69 12.35
CA LEU A 147 2.55 1.26 13.66
C LEU A 147 1.40 2.03 14.34
N LYS A 148 0.44 2.54 13.57
CA LYS A 148 -0.70 3.34 14.08
C LYS A 148 -2.06 2.70 13.82
N ASP A 149 -2.13 1.76 12.88
CA ASP A 149 -3.36 1.12 12.47
C ASP A 149 -3.86 0.19 13.59
N GLN A 150 -5.08 0.45 14.08
CA GLN A 150 -5.75 -0.46 15.01
C GLN A 150 -6.19 -1.76 14.33
N VAL A 151 -6.43 -1.69 13.01
CA VAL A 151 -6.77 -2.82 12.14
C VAL A 151 -5.95 -2.68 10.86
N TYR A 152 -5.22 -3.72 10.50
CA TYR A 152 -4.39 -3.77 9.31
C TYR A 152 -5.25 -4.03 8.08
N CYS A 153 -4.94 -3.34 6.98
CA CYS A 153 -5.52 -3.67 5.69
C CYS A 153 -4.88 -4.95 5.15
N TRP A 154 -5.71 -5.85 4.61
CA TRP A 154 -5.26 -7.02 3.86
C TRP A 154 -4.69 -6.62 2.50
N ARG A 155 -3.54 -5.96 2.51
CA ARG A 155 -2.89 -5.36 1.35
C ARG A 155 -1.39 -5.20 1.58
N ASP A 156 -0.60 -5.59 0.59
CA ASP A 156 0.78 -5.16 0.45
C ASP A 156 0.88 -4.02 -0.58
N PHE A 157 1.84 -3.13 -0.40
CA PHE A 157 2.02 -1.99 -1.28
C PHE A 157 3.51 -1.70 -1.55
N LEU A 158 3.76 -1.14 -2.72
CA LEU A 158 4.98 -0.42 -3.03
C LEU A 158 4.59 1.04 -3.33
N LYS A 159 5.24 1.97 -2.65
CA LYS A 159 5.12 3.42 -2.88
C LYS A 159 6.47 3.91 -3.39
N HIS A 160 6.45 4.73 -4.43
CA HIS A 160 7.60 5.53 -4.81
C HIS A 160 7.17 6.91 -5.29
N TYR A 161 7.94 7.94 -4.96
CA TYR A 161 7.72 9.27 -5.55
C TYR A 161 8.17 9.29 -7.01
N CYS A 162 7.48 10.08 -7.83
CA CYS A 162 7.76 10.23 -9.26
C CYS A 162 8.22 11.64 -9.66
N HIS A 163 8.18 12.60 -8.73
CA HIS A 163 8.57 13.98 -9.01
C HIS A 163 9.58 14.50 -7.97
N PRO A 164 10.70 15.10 -8.39
CA PRO A 164 11.20 15.21 -9.78
C PRO A 164 11.78 13.87 -10.27
N LEU A 165 11.45 13.47 -11.51
CA LEU A 165 11.67 12.10 -12.00
C LEU A 165 13.15 11.73 -12.08
N ASP A 166 14.01 12.64 -12.55
CA ASP A 166 15.46 12.46 -12.65
C ASP A 166 16.13 12.08 -11.33
N LYS A 167 15.59 12.59 -10.21
CA LYS A 167 16.09 12.29 -8.86
C LYS A 167 15.47 11.03 -8.27
N MET A 168 14.21 10.74 -8.62
CA MET A 168 13.47 9.64 -8.03
C MET A 168 13.71 8.31 -8.76
N LEU A 169 13.80 8.32 -10.09
CA LEU A 169 13.95 7.14 -10.94
C LEU A 169 15.16 6.24 -10.56
N PRO A 170 16.34 6.79 -10.18
CA PRO A 170 17.46 5.96 -9.73
C PRO A 170 17.18 5.17 -8.44
N LEU A 171 16.22 5.63 -7.63
CA LEU A 171 15.83 5.01 -6.36
C LEU A 171 14.76 3.91 -6.52
N TRP A 172 14.06 3.89 -7.66
CA TRP A 172 13.03 2.90 -7.96
C TRP A 172 13.64 1.49 -8.05
N PRO A 173 12.82 0.43 -7.88
CA PRO A 173 13.27 -0.93 -8.12
C PRO A 173 13.94 -1.09 -9.48
N SER A 174 15.07 -1.79 -9.50
CA SER A 174 15.76 -2.21 -10.73
C SER A 174 15.46 -3.66 -11.11
N ASN A 175 14.57 -4.32 -10.36
CA ASN A 175 14.08 -5.67 -10.59
C ASN A 175 12.56 -5.65 -10.44
N PRO A 176 11.77 -6.07 -11.45
CA PRO A 176 12.19 -6.57 -12.76
C PRO A 176 12.99 -5.52 -13.57
N SER A 177 13.77 -5.97 -14.57
CA SER A 177 14.73 -5.11 -15.28
C SER A 177 14.10 -3.97 -16.08
N ASP A 178 12.83 -4.10 -16.39
CA ASP A 178 11.95 -3.18 -17.11
C ASP A 178 11.02 -2.38 -16.16
N TYR A 179 11.30 -2.38 -14.85
CA TYR A 179 10.49 -1.63 -13.87
C TYR A 179 10.55 -0.11 -14.07
N ARG A 180 11.69 0.40 -14.51
CA ARG A 180 12.00 1.83 -14.56
C ARG A 180 12.48 2.26 -15.94
#